data_AF-A0A9E1JXW4-F1
#
_entry.id   AF-A0A9E1JXW4-F1
#
_cell.length_a   1.000
_cell.length_b   1.000
_cell.length_c   1.000
_cell.angle_alpha   90.00
_cell.angle_beta   90.00
_cell.angle_gamma   90.00
#
_symmetry.space_group_name_H-M   'P 1'
#
loop_
_entity.id
_entity.type
_entity.pdbx_description
1 polymer ?
#
loop_
_entity_poly.entity_id
_entity_poly.type
_entity_poly.pdbx_seq_one_letter_code
_entity_poly.pdbx_strand_id
1 'polypeptide(L)'
;MSKLHLQDYIKEICEKSATIEEIFGSNFRSECPNEELGFDASEILANWCLTSTGGNWENFNKLLALRKLSQDEVISRLYSQPKNFLDPNHLYRTEMESVFKCLTSNGVLLDKKINARLPFIELYTTLVHYAYQKLLLDMNGRCDASIPESVYREIASDLFKNISDLLSEPLFDTFQNLKLSLKKNHPNIDSYKSFIFYMIDDGFYILFRSYPVLLRVLTNMIMQWIESNAELISRLNQDLSSVSVKFKLTNQSISQVESIQSGLSDPHNFGRTVKIISFINGEKIVYKPKNLGPDKAWEDLIDSLNAINPPVNLKACKILAFKDYGWTEYHSNDSCKDASGINSFYFRSGAQLAIFYLLASTDMHEENIIAAGEYPIPIDLEMLLQPDAKEKRYDNSKNEAHDFAIRQLADSVLSIGILPSYSILPNNVFVKVGALNSSISTKIRKTWIDLGTEKLNYKLEKTLLDDGKNIPKYNSEKIGIDNFVGEFTKGFESYLKFIAKISQENNNFLLKPFKSLPVRKIFRPTIFYGLLIDRLKNYKAMKDGVTWSIQAEFIFRSLNFDLESDPYFPIYMSEKKALLDLCFPHFTCLTDNSNVYSNSISVLDLNAENGILRALQKIEK
;
A
#
# COMPACT_ATOMS: atom_id res chain seq x y z
N MET A 1 -24.08 22.12 -19.66
CA MET A 1 -23.82 23.03 -18.52
C MET A 1 -23.05 24.27 -18.99
N SER A 2 -23.44 25.50 -18.61
CA SER A 2 -22.64 26.69 -18.92
C SER A 2 -21.33 26.70 -18.13
N LYS A 3 -20.27 27.37 -18.61
CA LYS A 3 -18.97 27.42 -17.93
C LYS A 3 -19.07 27.95 -16.49
N LEU A 4 -19.91 28.97 -16.28
CA LEU A 4 -20.16 29.55 -14.95
C LEU A 4 -20.85 28.54 -14.02
N HIS A 5 -21.88 27.83 -14.52
CA HIS A 5 -22.60 26.84 -13.73
C HIS A 5 -21.72 25.65 -13.31
N LEU A 6 -20.78 25.24 -14.16
CA LEU A 6 -19.81 24.20 -13.83
C LEU A 6 -18.83 24.65 -12.74
N GLN A 7 -18.34 25.89 -12.80
CA GLN A 7 -17.42 26.41 -11.79
C GLN A 7 -18.08 26.50 -10.40
N ASP A 8 -19.35 26.89 -10.34
CA ASP A 8 -20.14 26.92 -9.11
C ASP A 8 -20.42 25.50 -8.59
N TYR A 9 -20.73 24.57 -9.49
CA TYR A 9 -20.92 23.17 -9.13
C TYR A 9 -19.66 22.54 -8.54
N ILE A 10 -18.51 22.66 -9.22
CA ILE A 10 -17.25 22.11 -8.70
C ILE A 10 -16.88 22.77 -7.38
N LYS A 11 -17.16 24.07 -7.21
CA LYS A 11 -16.99 24.75 -5.93
C LYS A 11 -17.82 24.10 -4.83
N GLU A 12 -19.11 23.88 -5.06
CA GLU A 12 -20.00 23.17 -4.11
C GLU A 12 -19.45 21.77 -3.77
N ILE A 13 -18.95 21.02 -4.76
CA ILE A 13 -18.37 19.69 -4.52
C ILE A 13 -17.09 19.79 -3.67
N CYS A 14 -16.20 20.74 -3.94
CA CYS A 14 -15.01 20.97 -3.13
C CYS A 14 -15.37 21.34 -1.68
N GLU A 15 -16.38 22.19 -1.47
CA GLU A 15 -16.89 22.54 -0.14
C GLU A 15 -17.37 21.30 0.60
N LYS A 16 -18.27 20.54 -0.03
CA LYS A 16 -18.88 19.36 0.60
C LYS A 16 -17.92 18.19 0.76
N SER A 17 -16.85 18.11 -0.02
CA SER A 17 -15.83 17.04 0.10
C SER A 17 -14.64 17.42 0.99
N ALA A 18 -14.65 18.61 1.59
CA ALA A 18 -13.63 19.02 2.54
C ALA A 18 -13.65 18.14 3.80
N THR A 19 -12.47 17.66 4.17
CA THR A 19 -12.26 16.84 5.37
C THR A 19 -12.31 17.70 6.63
N ILE A 20 -12.47 17.04 7.77
CA ILE A 20 -12.51 17.71 9.08
C ILE A 20 -11.21 18.48 9.38
N GLU A 21 -10.04 17.95 8.99
CA GLU A 21 -8.75 18.66 9.09
C GLU A 21 -8.69 19.90 8.21
N GLU A 22 -9.17 19.80 6.98
CA GLU A 22 -9.14 20.92 6.03
C GLU A 22 -10.01 22.07 6.56
N ILE A 23 -11.18 21.77 7.12
CA ILE A 23 -12.07 22.75 7.77
C ILE A 23 -11.39 23.44 8.96
N PHE A 24 -10.55 22.74 9.71
CA PHE A 24 -9.79 23.34 10.81
C PHE A 24 -8.53 24.08 10.37
N GLY A 25 -8.15 23.94 9.10
CA GLY A 25 -6.98 24.58 8.52
C GLY A 25 -7.14 26.09 8.34
N SER A 26 -6.03 26.75 8.02
CA SER A 26 -5.98 28.20 7.80
C SER A 26 -6.86 28.69 6.65
N ASN A 27 -7.29 27.80 5.76
CA ASN A 27 -8.02 28.11 4.55
C ASN A 27 -9.54 28.24 4.76
N PHE A 28 -10.03 28.02 5.98
CA PHE A 28 -11.44 28.18 6.37
C PHE A 28 -11.59 29.33 7.39
N ARG A 29 -12.73 30.02 7.33
CA ARG A 29 -13.12 31.21 8.10
C ARG A 29 -14.29 30.80 8.97
N SER A 30 -14.11 30.84 10.29
CA SER A 30 -15.22 30.70 11.22
C SER A 30 -16.14 31.91 11.03
N GLU A 31 -17.39 31.66 10.63
CA GLU A 31 -18.48 32.62 10.72
C GLU A 31 -19.39 32.20 11.87
N CYS A 32 -20.02 33.16 12.55
CA CYS A 32 -20.96 32.84 13.63
C CYS A 32 -22.15 32.02 13.09
N PRO A 33 -22.70 31.06 13.85
CA PRO A 33 -23.76 30.19 13.36
C PRO A 33 -25.04 30.97 13.05
N ASN A 34 -25.68 30.69 11.91
CA ASN A 34 -27.13 30.91 11.77
C ASN A 34 -27.85 29.81 12.57
N GLU A 35 -28.82 30.21 13.41
CA GLU A 35 -29.46 29.38 14.44
C GLU A 35 -30.22 28.13 13.94
N GLU A 36 -30.46 27.97 12.64
CA GLU A 36 -31.25 26.87 12.08
C GLU A 36 -30.49 25.53 11.88
N LEU A 37 -29.17 25.48 12.10
CA LEU A 37 -28.31 24.31 11.80
C LEU A 37 -27.75 23.57 13.04
N GLY A 38 -28.28 23.82 14.25
CA GLY A 38 -27.77 23.28 15.51
C GLY A 38 -27.82 21.75 15.69
N PHE A 39 -28.66 21.04 14.94
CA PHE A 39 -28.82 19.58 15.08
C PHE A 39 -27.70 18.75 14.42
N ASP A 40 -27.02 19.29 13.39
CA ASP A 40 -26.05 18.54 12.59
C ASP A 40 -24.67 18.44 13.28
N ALA A 41 -24.18 19.55 13.89
CA ALA A 41 -22.86 19.59 14.52
C ALA A 41 -22.75 18.68 15.76
N SER A 42 -23.81 18.57 16.56
CA SER A 42 -23.83 17.66 17.72
C SER A 42 -23.80 16.18 17.30
N GLU A 43 -24.47 15.82 16.19
CA GLU A 43 -24.42 14.46 15.64
C GLU A 43 -23.02 14.14 15.11
N ILE A 44 -22.39 15.08 14.40
CA ILE A 44 -21.00 14.95 13.93
C ILE A 44 -20.04 14.73 15.12
N LEU A 45 -20.15 15.53 16.18
CA LEU A 45 -19.34 15.37 17.39
C LEU A 45 -19.57 14.01 18.06
N ALA A 46 -20.83 13.57 18.19
CA ALA A 46 -21.16 12.28 18.77
C ALA A 46 -20.59 11.12 17.94
N ASN A 47 -20.70 11.19 16.60
CA ASN A 47 -20.11 10.21 15.70
C ASN A 47 -18.58 10.22 15.75
N TRP A 48 -17.96 11.39 15.88
CA TRP A 48 -16.52 11.52 16.04
C TRP A 48 -16.05 10.93 17.38
N CYS A 49 -16.72 11.25 18.48
CA CYS A 49 -16.47 10.66 19.79
C CYS A 49 -16.62 9.12 19.75
N LEU A 50 -17.71 8.62 19.16
CA LEU A 50 -17.94 7.19 18.97
C LEU A 50 -16.81 6.53 18.16
N THR A 51 -16.41 7.15 17.06
CA THR A 51 -15.40 6.58 16.15
C THR A 51 -14.01 6.59 16.76
N SER A 52 -13.59 7.71 17.36
CA SER A 52 -12.22 7.92 17.87
C SER A 52 -11.98 7.33 19.26
N THR A 53 -12.98 7.30 20.13
CA THR A 53 -12.80 6.91 21.55
C THR A 53 -13.85 5.91 22.05
N GLY A 54 -14.66 5.35 21.15
CA GLY A 54 -15.72 4.40 21.53
C GLY A 54 -16.87 5.04 22.30
N GLY A 55 -17.02 6.37 22.23
CA GLY A 55 -18.08 7.11 22.92
C GLY A 55 -17.68 7.66 24.29
N ASN A 56 -16.41 7.54 24.68
CA ASN A 56 -15.90 8.13 25.92
C ASN A 56 -15.59 9.63 25.71
N TRP A 57 -16.50 10.48 26.14
CA TRP A 57 -16.39 11.94 26.01
C TRP A 57 -15.19 12.56 26.75
N GLU A 58 -14.73 11.96 27.86
CA GLU A 58 -13.55 12.46 28.57
C GLU A 58 -12.30 12.26 27.71
N ASN A 59 -12.12 11.05 27.17
CA ASN A 59 -11.01 10.75 26.25
C ASN A 59 -11.12 11.56 24.97
N PHE A 60 -12.34 11.79 24.47
CA PHE A 60 -12.55 12.62 23.30
C PHE A 60 -12.12 14.08 23.54
N ASN A 61 -12.40 14.65 24.70
CA ASN A 61 -11.92 15.98 25.06
C ASN A 61 -10.39 16.05 25.16
N LYS A 62 -9.75 15.00 25.69
CA LYS A 62 -8.28 14.90 25.67
C LYS A 62 -7.75 14.85 24.22
N LEU A 63 -8.39 14.08 23.34
CA LEU A 63 -8.03 14.04 21.91
C LEU A 63 -8.15 15.41 21.23
N LEU A 64 -9.22 16.17 21.51
CA LEU A 64 -9.36 17.54 21.01
C LEU A 64 -8.28 18.47 21.58
N ALA A 65 -7.96 18.35 22.86
CA ALA A 65 -6.90 19.13 23.49
C ALA A 65 -5.52 18.87 22.88
N LEU A 66 -5.19 17.63 22.51
CA LEU A 66 -3.95 17.29 21.76
C LEU A 66 -3.87 18.03 20.41
N ARG A 67 -5.03 18.34 19.82
CA ARG A 67 -5.17 19.13 18.58
C ARG A 67 -5.28 20.63 18.83
N LYS A 68 -5.20 21.07 20.09
CA LYS A 68 -5.45 22.46 20.52
C LYS A 68 -6.85 22.93 20.10
N LEU A 69 -7.84 22.08 20.31
CA LEU A 69 -9.25 22.33 20.04
C LEU A 69 -10.10 22.07 21.28
N SER A 70 -11.18 22.82 21.41
CA SER A 70 -12.31 22.57 22.31
C SER A 70 -13.55 22.17 21.52
N GLN A 71 -14.57 21.62 22.20
CA GLN A 71 -15.83 21.28 21.53
C GLN A 71 -16.50 22.51 20.91
N ASP A 72 -16.50 23.64 21.61
CA ASP A 72 -17.09 24.90 21.13
C ASP A 72 -16.36 25.43 19.89
N GLU A 73 -15.02 25.34 19.86
CA GLU A 73 -14.24 25.68 18.66
C GLU A 73 -14.52 24.73 17.50
N VAL A 74 -14.68 23.42 17.77
CA VAL A 74 -15.06 22.46 16.73
C VAL A 74 -16.43 22.80 16.15
N ILE A 75 -17.43 23.02 17.00
CA ILE A 75 -18.79 23.39 16.57
C ILE A 75 -18.74 24.66 15.74
N SER A 76 -18.10 25.72 16.25
CA SER A 76 -17.92 26.97 15.54
C SER A 76 -17.21 26.79 14.18
N ARG A 77 -16.24 25.87 14.11
CA ARG A 77 -15.53 25.61 12.86
C ARG A 77 -16.28 24.72 11.88
N LEU A 78 -17.15 23.82 12.32
CA LEU A 78 -18.01 23.04 11.42
C LEU A 78 -18.96 23.95 10.63
N TYR A 79 -19.26 25.14 11.15
CA TYR A 79 -20.00 26.20 10.45
C TYR A 79 -19.13 27.12 9.58
N SER A 80 -17.82 26.87 9.47
CA SER A 80 -16.89 27.73 8.73
C SER A 80 -17.16 27.72 7.24
N GLN A 81 -17.10 28.90 6.63
CA GLN A 81 -17.03 29.06 5.18
C GLN A 81 -15.57 29.18 4.72
N PRO A 82 -15.21 28.71 3.52
CA PRO A 82 -13.80 28.74 3.07
C PRO A 82 -13.32 30.16 2.74
N LYS A 83 -12.11 30.52 3.16
CA LYS A 83 -11.54 31.88 3.08
C LYS A 83 -11.16 32.32 1.67
N ASN A 84 -10.50 31.44 0.92
CA ASN A 84 -9.88 31.76 -0.36
C ASN A 84 -10.20 30.66 -1.38
N PHE A 85 -11.40 30.73 -1.96
CA PHE A 85 -11.84 29.80 -3.00
C PHE A 85 -11.17 29.98 -4.37
N LEU A 86 -10.47 31.09 -4.54
CA LEU A 86 -9.87 31.49 -5.81
C LEU A 86 -8.42 30.99 -5.97
N ASP A 87 -7.86 30.27 -5.00
CA ASP A 87 -6.57 29.60 -5.19
C ASP A 87 -6.77 28.35 -6.06
N PRO A 88 -6.24 28.32 -7.30
CA PRO A 88 -6.36 27.16 -8.20
C PRO A 88 -5.69 25.90 -7.65
N ASN A 89 -4.80 26.04 -6.66
CA ASN A 89 -4.07 24.95 -6.02
C ASN A 89 -4.78 24.42 -4.77
N HIS A 90 -5.86 25.06 -4.32
CA HIS A 90 -6.62 24.60 -3.16
C HIS A 90 -7.57 23.46 -3.56
N LEU A 91 -7.47 22.32 -2.87
CA LEU A 91 -8.44 21.21 -2.93
C LEU A 91 -8.56 20.48 -4.29
N TYR A 92 -7.49 20.34 -5.08
CA TYR A 92 -7.55 19.65 -6.39
C TYR A 92 -8.64 20.18 -7.32
N ARG A 93 -9.09 21.43 -7.14
CA ARG A 93 -10.28 21.98 -7.81
C ARG A 93 -10.18 21.88 -9.33
N THR A 94 -9.02 22.27 -9.85
CA THR A 94 -8.73 22.25 -11.29
C THR A 94 -8.74 20.83 -11.84
N GLU A 95 -8.19 19.88 -11.08
CA GLU A 95 -8.18 18.46 -11.40
C GLU A 95 -9.59 17.86 -11.33
N MET A 96 -10.38 18.17 -10.30
CA MET A 96 -11.77 17.72 -10.17
C MET A 96 -12.64 18.24 -11.32
N GLU A 97 -12.50 19.51 -11.69
CA GLU A 97 -13.19 20.09 -12.84
C GLU A 97 -12.82 19.34 -14.14
N SER A 98 -11.54 19.01 -14.32
CA SER A 98 -11.05 18.28 -15.49
C SER A 98 -11.58 16.85 -15.53
N VAL A 99 -11.51 16.13 -14.41
CA VAL A 99 -12.02 14.75 -14.26
C VAL A 99 -13.53 14.72 -14.54
N PHE A 100 -14.29 15.64 -13.95
CA PHE A 100 -15.73 15.72 -14.16
C PHE A 100 -16.08 15.99 -15.63
N LYS A 101 -15.41 16.96 -16.28
CA LYS A 101 -15.63 17.27 -17.70
C LYS A 101 -15.40 16.05 -18.59
N CYS A 102 -14.38 15.24 -18.30
CA CYS A 102 -14.08 14.05 -19.08
C CYS A 102 -15.20 13.00 -18.97
N LEU A 103 -15.73 12.78 -17.76
CA LEU A 103 -16.83 11.84 -17.52
C LEU A 103 -18.14 12.26 -18.19
N THR A 104 -18.39 13.56 -18.32
CA THR A 104 -19.59 14.12 -18.95
C THR A 104 -19.37 14.52 -20.40
N SER A 105 -18.23 14.17 -21.00
CA SER A 105 -17.96 14.49 -22.40
C SER A 105 -18.41 13.35 -23.30
N ASN A 106 -19.03 13.70 -24.43
CA ASN A 106 -19.26 12.78 -25.55
C ASN A 106 -17.94 12.51 -26.28
N GLY A 107 -16.97 11.92 -25.56
CA GLY A 107 -15.61 11.68 -26.02
C GLY A 107 -15.43 10.31 -26.67
N VAL A 108 -14.57 10.29 -27.68
CA VAL A 108 -14.17 9.14 -28.52
C VAL A 108 -14.03 7.85 -27.70
N LEU A 109 -14.82 6.83 -28.05
CA LEU A 109 -14.56 5.43 -27.67
C LEU A 109 -13.10 5.15 -28.03
N LEU A 110 -12.22 4.97 -27.03
CA LEU A 110 -10.92 4.38 -27.27
C LEU A 110 -11.15 3.13 -28.12
N ASP A 111 -10.32 3.03 -29.15
CA ASP A 111 -10.27 1.92 -30.10
C ASP A 111 -10.52 0.60 -29.34
N LYS A 112 -11.37 -0.27 -29.90
CA LYS A 112 -11.95 -1.50 -29.29
C LYS A 112 -10.94 -2.56 -28.80
N LYS A 113 -9.68 -2.18 -28.59
CA LYS A 113 -8.53 -3.02 -28.26
C LYS A 113 -8.22 -3.10 -26.76
N ILE A 114 -8.90 -2.34 -25.89
CA ILE A 114 -8.77 -2.55 -24.43
C ILE A 114 -9.67 -3.72 -24.03
N ASN A 115 -9.07 -4.90 -23.94
CA ASN A 115 -9.75 -6.17 -23.70
C ASN A 115 -10.11 -6.38 -22.21
N ALA A 116 -10.53 -5.31 -21.52
CA ALA A 116 -10.85 -5.36 -20.10
C ALA A 116 -12.35 -5.71 -19.91
N ARG A 117 -12.62 -6.86 -19.30
CA ARG A 117 -13.98 -7.29 -18.92
C ARG A 117 -14.42 -6.61 -17.62
N LEU A 118 -14.73 -5.32 -17.71
CA LEU A 118 -15.17 -4.50 -16.57
C LEU A 118 -16.58 -3.94 -16.83
N PRO A 119 -17.42 -3.79 -15.80
CA PRO A 119 -18.73 -3.14 -15.94
C PRO A 119 -18.57 -1.65 -16.25
N PHE A 120 -19.50 -1.11 -17.04
CA PHE A 120 -19.61 0.32 -17.35
C PHE A 120 -18.34 0.97 -17.94
N ILE A 121 -17.47 0.18 -18.59
CA ILE A 121 -16.19 0.64 -19.14
C ILE A 121 -16.34 1.83 -20.10
N GLU A 122 -17.50 1.93 -20.75
CA GLU A 122 -17.87 3.01 -21.66
C GLU A 122 -17.84 4.38 -20.96
N LEU A 123 -18.15 4.44 -19.66
CA LEU A 123 -18.19 5.67 -18.89
C LEU A 123 -16.80 6.17 -18.44
N TYR A 124 -15.78 5.30 -18.45
CA TYR A 124 -14.43 5.66 -17.95
C TYR A 124 -13.43 5.95 -19.07
N THR A 125 -13.81 5.60 -20.30
CA THR A 125 -12.91 5.58 -21.45
C THR A 125 -12.27 6.95 -21.71
N THR A 126 -13.08 8.02 -21.71
CA THR A 126 -12.57 9.37 -21.92
C THR A 126 -11.69 9.85 -20.76
N LEU A 127 -11.99 9.42 -19.54
CA LEU A 127 -11.21 9.76 -18.35
C LEU A 127 -9.82 9.11 -18.37
N VAL A 128 -9.74 7.84 -18.76
CA VAL A 128 -8.45 7.15 -18.93
C VAL A 128 -7.64 7.79 -20.06
N HIS A 129 -8.29 8.17 -21.17
CA HIS A 129 -7.62 8.90 -22.23
C HIS A 129 -7.08 10.26 -21.75
N TYR A 130 -7.85 11.01 -20.95
CA TYR A 130 -7.37 12.25 -20.33
C TYR A 130 -6.13 12.01 -19.45
N ALA A 131 -6.19 11.00 -18.58
CA ALA A 131 -5.07 10.66 -17.70
C ALA A 131 -3.82 10.32 -18.53
N TYR A 132 -3.98 9.61 -19.64
CA TYR A 132 -2.89 9.33 -20.56
C TYR A 132 -2.30 10.58 -21.21
N GLN A 133 -3.14 11.47 -21.75
CA GLN A 133 -2.65 12.70 -22.35
C GLN A 133 -1.90 13.56 -21.33
N LYS A 134 -2.39 13.61 -20.09
CA LYS A 134 -1.70 14.31 -19.00
C LYS A 134 -0.38 13.64 -18.63
N LEU A 135 -0.33 12.31 -18.59
CA LEU A 135 0.91 11.54 -18.44
C LEU A 135 1.92 11.88 -19.56
N LEU A 136 1.50 11.89 -20.84
CA LEU A 136 2.36 12.26 -21.97
C LEU A 136 2.90 13.70 -21.83
N LEU A 137 2.06 14.65 -21.42
CA LEU A 137 2.48 16.03 -21.20
C LEU A 137 3.50 16.17 -20.07
N ASP A 138 3.26 15.49 -18.94
CA ASP A 138 4.19 15.46 -17.81
C ASP A 138 5.54 14.82 -18.19
N MET A 139 5.52 13.90 -19.15
CA MET A 139 6.72 13.27 -19.71
C MET A 139 7.43 14.10 -20.77
N ASN A 140 6.73 14.90 -21.59
CA ASN A 140 7.36 15.76 -22.59
C ASN A 140 8.31 16.82 -21.97
N GLY A 141 8.20 17.08 -20.66
CA GLY A 141 9.18 17.86 -19.90
C GLY A 141 10.29 17.04 -19.23
N ARG A 142 10.25 15.70 -19.29
CA ARG A 142 11.10 14.75 -18.55
C ARG A 142 11.83 13.71 -19.41
N CYS A 143 11.40 13.46 -20.66
CA CYS A 143 12.03 12.48 -21.55
C CYS A 143 11.64 12.64 -23.03
N ASP A 144 12.57 12.34 -23.95
CA ASP A 144 12.36 12.32 -25.41
C ASP A 144 11.88 10.96 -25.97
N ALA A 145 11.78 9.92 -25.14
CA ALA A 145 11.47 8.56 -25.59
C ALA A 145 9.96 8.31 -25.71
N SER A 146 9.53 7.79 -26.86
CA SER A 146 8.16 7.34 -27.09
C SER A 146 7.88 6.02 -26.35
N ILE A 147 6.81 5.97 -25.54
CA ILE A 147 6.34 4.73 -24.93
C ILE A 147 5.65 3.87 -26.00
N PRO A 148 5.99 2.58 -26.14
CA PRO A 148 5.24 1.69 -27.02
C PRO A 148 3.75 1.64 -26.62
N GLU A 149 2.86 1.67 -27.61
CA GLU A 149 1.40 1.65 -27.38
C GLU A 149 0.95 0.43 -26.54
N SER A 150 1.66 -0.69 -26.60
CA SER A 150 1.44 -1.88 -25.76
C SER A 150 1.61 -1.59 -24.28
N VAL A 151 2.67 -0.87 -23.90
CA VAL A 151 2.99 -0.51 -22.52
C VAL A 151 1.92 0.43 -21.96
N TYR A 152 1.52 1.42 -22.76
CA TYR A 152 0.41 2.29 -22.37
C TYR A 152 -0.87 1.50 -22.10
N ARG A 153 -1.24 0.56 -22.98
CA ARG A 153 -2.46 -0.24 -22.82
C ARG A 153 -2.51 -0.99 -21.50
N GLU A 154 -1.38 -1.48 -21.00
CA GLU A 154 -1.33 -2.22 -19.74
C GLU A 154 -1.42 -1.28 -18.52
N ILE A 155 -0.64 -0.20 -18.50
CA ILE A 155 -0.73 0.79 -17.41
C ILE A 155 -2.15 1.39 -17.36
N ALA A 156 -2.78 1.60 -18.52
CA ALA A 156 -4.17 2.04 -18.63
C ALA A 156 -5.16 0.99 -18.11
N SER A 157 -4.90 -0.31 -18.36
CA SER A 157 -5.74 -1.40 -17.84
C SER A 157 -5.81 -1.38 -16.31
N ASP A 158 -4.70 -1.08 -15.63
CA ASP A 158 -4.69 -0.91 -14.17
C ASP A 158 -5.55 0.28 -13.72
N LEU A 159 -5.50 1.41 -14.44
CA LEU A 159 -6.35 2.56 -14.15
C LEU A 159 -7.83 2.23 -14.36
N PHE A 160 -8.18 1.54 -15.44
CA PHE A 160 -9.55 1.06 -15.68
C PHE A 160 -10.04 0.20 -14.53
N LYS A 161 -9.21 -0.73 -14.04
CA LYS A 161 -9.54 -1.58 -12.90
C LYS A 161 -9.77 -0.75 -11.63
N ASN A 162 -8.88 0.18 -11.32
CA ASN A 162 -9.00 1.00 -10.11
C ASN A 162 -10.24 1.92 -10.14
N ILE A 163 -10.54 2.53 -11.30
CA ILE A 163 -11.76 3.34 -11.49
C ILE A 163 -13.00 2.45 -11.37
N SER A 164 -12.98 1.27 -12.00
CA SER A 164 -14.09 0.30 -11.93
C SER A 164 -14.33 -0.17 -10.50
N ASP A 165 -13.28 -0.52 -9.75
CA ASP A 165 -13.38 -0.95 -8.35
C ASP A 165 -14.03 0.14 -7.46
N LEU A 166 -13.84 1.42 -7.78
CA LEU A 166 -14.45 2.55 -7.07
C LEU A 166 -15.90 2.83 -7.52
N LEU A 167 -16.15 2.85 -8.83
CA LEU A 167 -17.41 3.36 -9.40
C LEU A 167 -18.45 2.29 -9.70
N SER A 168 -18.10 1.01 -9.75
CA SER A 168 -19.04 -0.02 -10.19
C SER A 168 -20.26 -0.15 -9.29
N GLU A 169 -20.11 -0.04 -7.97
CA GLU A 169 -21.25 -0.12 -7.04
C GLU A 169 -22.21 1.07 -7.15
N PRO A 170 -21.75 2.34 -7.05
CA PRO A 170 -22.67 3.48 -7.18
C PRO A 170 -23.35 3.53 -8.56
N LEU A 171 -22.64 3.14 -9.63
CA LEU A 171 -23.22 3.08 -10.97
C LEU A 171 -24.23 1.94 -11.10
N PHE A 172 -23.96 0.78 -10.50
CA PHE A 172 -24.90 -0.33 -10.50
C PHE A 172 -26.19 0.01 -9.75
N ASP A 173 -26.09 0.65 -8.59
CA ASP A 173 -27.29 1.06 -7.84
C ASP A 173 -28.10 2.11 -8.64
N THR A 174 -27.41 3.04 -9.31
CA THR A 174 -28.07 4.01 -10.21
C THR A 174 -28.73 3.33 -11.41
N PHE A 175 -28.04 2.36 -12.04
CA PHE A 175 -28.54 1.58 -13.15
C PHE A 175 -29.79 0.80 -12.77
N GLN A 176 -29.78 0.12 -11.62
CA GLN A 176 -30.93 -0.66 -11.15
C GLN A 176 -32.16 0.21 -10.90
N ASN A 177 -31.97 1.39 -10.30
CA ASN A 177 -33.06 2.35 -10.09
C ASN A 177 -33.64 2.89 -11.41
N LEU A 178 -32.77 3.30 -12.35
CA LEU A 178 -33.21 3.78 -13.66
C LEU A 178 -33.92 2.69 -14.45
N LYS A 179 -33.38 1.47 -14.46
CA LYS A 179 -33.96 0.31 -15.14
C LYS A 179 -35.37 0.00 -14.65
N LEU A 180 -35.63 0.05 -13.35
CA LEU A 180 -36.97 -0.15 -12.79
C LEU A 180 -37.98 0.90 -13.30
N SER A 181 -37.56 2.18 -13.33
CA SER A 181 -38.39 3.27 -13.86
C SER A 181 -38.66 3.12 -15.36
N LEU A 182 -37.61 2.81 -16.14
CA LEU A 182 -37.71 2.61 -17.59
C LEU A 182 -38.56 1.40 -17.95
N LYS A 183 -38.40 0.24 -17.29
CA LYS A 183 -39.22 -0.94 -17.57
C LYS A 183 -40.70 -0.75 -17.22
N LYS A 184 -41.01 0.14 -16.27
CA LYS A 184 -42.40 0.50 -15.94
C LYS A 184 -43.04 1.38 -17.02
N ASN A 185 -42.32 2.36 -17.54
CA ASN A 185 -42.88 3.38 -18.43
C ASN A 185 -42.65 3.08 -19.93
N HIS A 186 -41.56 2.38 -20.25
CA HIS A 186 -41.05 2.12 -21.59
C HIS A 186 -40.41 0.71 -21.68
N PRO A 187 -41.20 -0.39 -21.62
CA PRO A 187 -40.67 -1.76 -21.45
C PRO A 187 -39.71 -2.23 -22.56
N ASN A 188 -39.84 -1.68 -23.76
CA ASN A 188 -39.04 -2.02 -24.94
C ASN A 188 -37.74 -1.20 -25.08
N ILE A 189 -37.49 -0.22 -24.20
CA ILE A 189 -36.25 0.55 -24.24
C ILE A 189 -35.09 -0.29 -23.71
N ASP A 190 -33.93 -0.15 -24.34
CA ASP A 190 -32.68 -0.72 -23.85
C ASP A 190 -32.22 0.09 -22.64
N SER A 191 -32.49 -0.44 -21.45
CA SER A 191 -32.22 0.21 -20.18
C SER A 191 -30.73 0.45 -19.96
N TYR A 192 -29.85 -0.42 -20.48
CA TYR A 192 -28.40 -0.25 -20.33
C TYR A 192 -27.90 0.90 -21.18
N LYS A 193 -28.27 0.91 -22.47
CA LYS A 193 -27.89 2.01 -23.36
C LYS A 193 -28.47 3.35 -22.89
N SER A 194 -29.72 3.38 -22.44
CA SER A 194 -30.33 4.57 -21.83
C SER A 194 -29.61 5.01 -20.56
N PHE A 195 -29.12 4.07 -19.74
CA PHE A 195 -28.32 4.38 -18.56
C PHE A 195 -26.98 5.05 -18.91
N ILE A 196 -26.27 4.56 -19.93
CA ILE A 196 -25.00 5.17 -20.35
C ILE A 196 -25.21 6.63 -20.78
N PHE A 197 -26.23 6.91 -21.60
CA PHE A 197 -26.54 8.30 -21.98
C PHE A 197 -26.96 9.16 -20.79
N TYR A 198 -27.85 8.64 -19.94
CA TYR A 198 -28.26 9.33 -18.73
C TYR A 198 -27.07 9.72 -17.86
N MET A 199 -26.11 8.81 -17.66
CA MET A 199 -24.93 9.08 -16.83
C MET A 199 -24.06 10.21 -17.40
N ILE A 200 -23.85 10.24 -18.71
CA ILE A 200 -23.04 11.27 -19.38
C ILE A 200 -23.74 12.64 -19.33
N ASP A 201 -25.05 12.68 -19.53
CA ASP A 201 -25.82 13.93 -19.59
C ASP A 201 -26.04 14.54 -18.20
N ASP A 202 -26.59 13.78 -17.25
CA ASP A 202 -27.05 14.28 -15.95
C ASP A 202 -26.65 13.39 -14.76
N GLY A 203 -26.48 12.09 -14.97
CA GLY A 203 -26.33 11.12 -13.90
C GLY A 203 -25.05 11.32 -13.08
N PHE A 204 -23.91 11.67 -13.70
CA PHE A 204 -22.69 12.00 -12.96
C PHE A 204 -22.82 13.27 -12.12
N TYR A 205 -23.54 14.26 -12.62
CA TYR A 205 -23.85 15.48 -11.86
C TYR A 205 -24.64 15.13 -10.59
N ILE A 206 -25.70 14.34 -10.72
CA ILE A 206 -26.53 13.92 -9.59
C ILE A 206 -25.74 13.02 -8.62
N LEU A 207 -24.96 12.08 -9.15
CA LEU A 207 -24.17 11.13 -8.36
C LEU A 207 -23.15 11.86 -7.49
N PHE A 208 -22.32 12.72 -8.07
CA PHE A 208 -21.29 13.43 -7.31
C PHE A 208 -21.88 14.52 -6.42
N ARG A 209 -23.04 15.11 -6.75
CA ARG A 209 -23.73 16.00 -5.80
C ARG A 209 -24.23 15.26 -4.56
N SER A 210 -24.61 13.99 -4.72
CA SER A 210 -25.05 13.11 -3.63
C SER A 210 -23.87 12.51 -2.85
N TYR A 211 -22.74 12.31 -3.53
CA TYR A 211 -21.51 11.72 -2.99
C TYR A 211 -20.27 12.53 -3.42
N PRO A 212 -20.10 13.77 -2.92
CA PRO A 212 -19.04 14.70 -3.36
C PRO A 212 -17.63 14.16 -3.13
N VAL A 213 -17.44 13.38 -2.06
CA VAL A 213 -16.14 12.76 -1.76
C VAL A 213 -15.76 11.71 -2.81
N LEU A 214 -16.72 11.11 -3.51
CA LEU A 214 -16.43 10.14 -4.58
C LEU A 214 -15.65 10.79 -5.72
N LEU A 215 -15.99 12.03 -6.10
CA LEU A 215 -15.22 12.78 -7.10
C LEU A 215 -13.82 13.10 -6.58
N ARG A 216 -13.70 13.52 -5.31
CA ARG A 216 -12.40 13.78 -4.67
C ARG A 216 -11.48 12.56 -4.73
N VAL A 217 -12.00 11.41 -4.30
CA VAL A 217 -11.25 10.15 -4.25
C VAL A 217 -10.86 9.69 -5.65
N LEU A 218 -11.78 9.77 -6.62
CA LEU A 218 -11.51 9.45 -8.02
C LEU A 218 -10.40 10.35 -8.59
N THR A 219 -10.48 11.66 -8.35
CA THR A 219 -9.46 12.61 -8.78
C THR A 219 -8.11 12.33 -8.15
N ASN A 220 -8.04 12.06 -6.85
CA ASN A 220 -6.79 11.72 -6.17
C ASN A 220 -6.15 10.47 -6.77
N MET A 221 -6.93 9.42 -7.00
CA MET A 221 -6.47 8.17 -7.61
C MET A 221 -5.90 8.37 -9.02
N ILE A 222 -6.52 9.22 -9.83
CA ILE A 222 -6.04 9.56 -11.17
C ILE A 222 -4.71 10.32 -11.08
N MET A 223 -4.61 11.30 -10.18
CA MET A 223 -3.38 12.07 -10.00
C MET A 223 -2.23 11.20 -9.49
N GLN A 224 -2.49 10.30 -8.54
CA GLN A 224 -1.51 9.31 -8.08
C GLN A 224 -1.05 8.40 -9.22
N TRP A 225 -1.97 7.94 -10.07
CA TRP A 225 -1.62 7.12 -11.23
C TRP A 225 -0.76 7.90 -12.23
N ILE A 226 -1.09 9.16 -12.52
CA ILE A 226 -0.31 9.99 -13.45
C ILE A 226 1.10 10.21 -12.89
N GLU A 227 1.22 10.66 -11.64
CA GLU A 227 2.51 11.02 -11.04
C GLU A 227 3.43 9.80 -10.90
N SER A 228 2.91 8.69 -10.35
CA SER A 228 3.72 7.49 -10.12
C SER A 228 4.21 6.84 -11.42
N ASN A 229 3.40 6.86 -12.49
CA ASN A 229 3.83 6.34 -13.78
C ASN A 229 4.77 7.31 -14.50
N ALA A 230 4.54 8.62 -14.43
CA ALA A 230 5.48 9.61 -14.97
C ALA A 230 6.87 9.48 -14.31
N GLU A 231 6.89 9.26 -12.99
CA GLU A 231 8.11 9.00 -12.22
C GLU A 231 8.79 7.69 -12.66
N LEU A 232 8.05 6.59 -12.75
CA LEU A 232 8.56 5.29 -13.22
C LEU A 232 9.20 5.41 -14.62
N ILE A 233 8.48 5.99 -15.58
CA ILE A 233 8.93 6.05 -16.96
C ILE A 233 10.17 6.95 -17.09
N SER A 234 10.18 8.08 -16.39
CA SER A 234 11.35 8.96 -16.35
C SER A 234 12.59 8.25 -15.79
N ARG A 235 12.45 7.54 -14.66
CA ARG A 235 13.54 6.76 -14.05
C ARG A 235 13.99 5.60 -14.93
N LEU A 236 13.06 4.87 -15.53
CA LEU A 236 13.38 3.77 -16.45
C LEU A 236 14.24 4.26 -17.62
N ASN A 237 13.85 5.37 -18.25
CA ASN A 237 14.60 5.93 -19.37
C ASN A 237 15.98 6.46 -18.94
N GLN A 238 16.07 7.09 -17.78
CA GLN A 238 17.34 7.59 -17.24
C GLN A 238 18.31 6.46 -16.89
N ASP A 239 17.80 5.40 -16.26
CA ASP A 239 18.63 4.36 -15.66
C ASP A 239 18.88 3.18 -16.60
N LEU A 240 18.24 3.17 -17.76
CA LEU A 240 18.17 2.03 -18.65
C LEU A 240 19.56 1.42 -18.91
N SER A 241 20.55 2.26 -19.22
CA SER A 241 21.94 1.84 -19.44
C SER A 241 22.56 1.14 -18.21
N SER A 242 22.34 1.68 -17.02
CA SER A 242 22.86 1.11 -15.76
C SER A 242 22.15 -0.20 -15.40
N VAL A 243 20.84 -0.26 -15.63
CA VAL A 243 20.01 -1.46 -15.49
C VAL A 243 20.52 -2.56 -16.43
N SER A 244 20.77 -2.24 -17.70
CA SER A 244 21.31 -3.17 -18.69
C SER A 244 22.63 -3.77 -18.26
N VAL A 245 23.56 -2.94 -17.82
CA VAL A 245 24.89 -3.37 -17.37
C VAL A 245 24.78 -4.22 -16.10
N LYS A 246 24.02 -3.77 -15.09
CA LYS A 246 23.90 -4.46 -13.79
C LYS A 246 23.26 -5.84 -13.94
N PHE A 247 22.17 -5.94 -14.70
CA PHE A 247 21.40 -7.19 -14.85
C PHE A 247 21.76 -7.99 -16.10
N LYS A 248 22.81 -7.57 -16.82
CA LYS A 248 23.32 -8.24 -18.03
C LYS A 248 22.26 -8.43 -19.10
N LEU A 249 21.36 -7.45 -19.24
CA LEU A 249 20.33 -7.45 -20.28
C LEU A 249 21.00 -7.25 -21.64
N THR A 250 20.61 -8.00 -22.66
CA THR A 250 21.22 -7.86 -24.00
C THR A 250 20.76 -6.54 -24.65
N ASN A 251 21.63 -5.86 -25.42
CA ASN A 251 21.29 -4.59 -26.08
C ASN A 251 20.06 -4.67 -27.02
N GLN A 252 19.71 -5.86 -27.51
CA GLN A 252 18.45 -6.08 -28.24
C GLN A 252 17.23 -6.11 -27.30
N SER A 253 17.37 -6.65 -26.10
CA SER A 253 16.32 -6.77 -25.07
C SER A 253 15.72 -5.44 -24.64
N ILE A 254 16.57 -4.43 -24.48
CA ILE A 254 16.23 -3.15 -23.84
C ILE A 254 15.48 -2.21 -24.77
N SER A 255 15.54 -2.47 -26.08
CA SER A 255 15.03 -1.55 -27.09
C SER A 255 13.51 -1.36 -27.03
N GLN A 256 12.77 -2.29 -26.41
CA GLN A 256 11.31 -2.19 -26.26
C GLN A 256 10.80 -2.92 -25.00
N VAL A 257 10.22 -2.17 -24.08
CA VAL A 257 9.41 -2.72 -22.98
C VAL A 257 8.15 -3.37 -23.59
N GLU A 258 7.87 -4.61 -23.21
CA GLU A 258 6.67 -5.34 -23.61
C GLU A 258 5.50 -5.01 -22.69
N SER A 259 5.75 -5.09 -21.37
CA SER A 259 4.70 -5.06 -20.36
C SER A 259 5.16 -4.40 -19.06
N ILE A 260 4.26 -3.73 -18.34
CA ILE A 260 4.47 -3.24 -16.96
C ILE A 260 3.35 -3.75 -16.06
N GLN A 261 3.69 -4.72 -15.22
CA GLN A 261 2.77 -5.30 -14.24
C GLN A 261 2.73 -4.46 -12.96
N SER A 262 1.53 -4.04 -12.55
CA SER A 262 1.26 -3.36 -11.27
C SER A 262 0.51 -4.23 -10.27
N GLY A 263 0.12 -3.64 -9.13
CA GLY A 263 -0.73 -4.29 -8.12
C GLY A 263 0.02 -5.38 -7.34
N LEU A 264 1.33 -5.24 -7.23
CA LEU A 264 2.25 -6.19 -6.59
C LEU A 264 2.55 -5.88 -5.13
N SER A 265 2.20 -4.67 -4.69
CA SER A 265 2.41 -4.18 -3.32
C SER A 265 1.30 -3.22 -2.96
N ASP A 266 1.16 -2.95 -1.67
CA ASP A 266 0.31 -1.87 -1.19
C ASP A 266 0.78 -0.50 -1.72
N PRO A 267 -0.16 0.43 -2.00
CA PRO A 267 0.17 1.79 -2.37
C PRO A 267 0.67 2.59 -1.16
N HIS A 268 1.85 3.18 -1.29
CA HIS A 268 2.44 4.07 -0.30
C HIS A 268 2.77 5.43 -0.93
N ASN A 269 3.03 6.46 -0.11
CA ASN A 269 3.64 7.73 -0.53
C ASN A 269 3.04 8.26 -1.84
N PHE A 270 1.72 8.52 -1.85
CA PHE A 270 0.98 9.02 -3.02
C PHE A 270 0.85 7.99 -4.16
N GLY A 271 0.44 6.76 -3.82
CA GLY A 271 0.07 5.72 -4.78
C GLY A 271 1.23 4.94 -5.42
N ARG A 272 2.46 5.11 -4.93
CA ARG A 272 3.64 4.39 -5.39
C ARG A 272 3.54 2.90 -5.03
N THR A 273 3.76 2.04 -6.01
CA THR A 273 3.76 0.57 -5.86
C THR A 273 4.97 -0.04 -6.55
N VAL A 274 5.38 -1.23 -6.13
CA VAL A 274 6.33 -2.06 -6.87
C VAL A 274 5.77 -2.39 -8.27
N LYS A 275 6.63 -2.40 -9.29
CA LYS A 275 6.27 -2.77 -10.68
C LYS A 275 7.24 -3.83 -11.21
N ILE A 276 6.75 -4.77 -12.01
CA ILE A 276 7.60 -5.66 -12.81
C ILE A 276 7.56 -5.18 -14.25
N ILE A 277 8.73 -4.99 -14.85
CA ILE A 277 8.87 -4.62 -16.25
C ILE A 277 9.33 -5.85 -17.00
N SER A 278 8.59 -6.24 -18.04
CA SER A 278 9.02 -7.27 -18.99
C SER A 278 9.44 -6.63 -20.29
N PHE A 279 10.53 -7.14 -20.86
CA PHE A 279 11.03 -6.78 -22.18
C PHE A 279 10.58 -7.81 -23.21
N ILE A 280 10.56 -7.43 -24.50
CA ILE A 280 10.04 -8.30 -25.59
C ILE A 280 10.77 -9.66 -25.69
N ASN A 281 12.02 -9.75 -25.25
CA ASN A 281 12.78 -10.99 -25.25
C ASN A 281 12.48 -11.90 -24.03
N GLY A 282 11.55 -11.51 -23.16
CA GLY A 282 11.16 -12.24 -21.95
C GLY A 282 11.97 -11.92 -20.70
N GLU A 283 13.02 -11.08 -20.79
CA GLU A 283 13.75 -10.61 -19.61
C GLU A 283 12.88 -9.71 -18.74
N LYS A 284 13.13 -9.73 -17.44
CA LYS A 284 12.33 -8.97 -16.45
C LYS A 284 13.20 -8.29 -15.42
N ILE A 285 12.75 -7.13 -14.97
CA ILE A 285 13.31 -6.39 -13.84
C ILE A 285 12.19 -5.91 -12.92
N VAL A 286 12.53 -5.65 -11.65
CA VAL A 286 11.58 -5.13 -10.67
C VAL A 286 11.96 -3.70 -10.31
N TYR A 287 11.02 -2.78 -10.47
CA TYR A 287 11.13 -1.41 -9.99
C TYR A 287 10.53 -1.29 -8.59
N LYS A 288 11.29 -0.71 -7.67
CA LYS A 288 10.84 -0.42 -6.31
C LYS A 288 10.98 1.08 -6.03
N PRO A 289 9.88 1.83 -5.87
CA PRO A 289 9.91 3.26 -5.56
C PRO A 289 10.19 3.53 -4.07
N LYS A 290 11.23 2.89 -3.53
CA LYS A 290 11.71 2.99 -2.16
C LYS A 290 13.22 2.78 -2.06
N ASN A 291 13.84 3.26 -0.99
CA ASN A 291 15.26 3.04 -0.73
C ASN A 291 15.58 1.53 -0.65
N LEU A 292 16.61 1.08 -1.39
CA LEU A 292 17.08 -0.31 -1.42
C LEU A 292 18.43 -0.49 -0.72
N GLY A 293 18.79 0.41 0.19
CA GLY A 293 19.99 0.31 1.01
C GLY A 293 20.07 -1.01 1.75
N PRO A 294 19.03 -1.43 2.50
CA PRO A 294 19.02 -2.72 3.19
C PRO A 294 19.19 -3.92 2.23
N ASP A 295 18.49 -3.93 1.09
CA ASP A 295 18.64 -4.98 0.07
C ASP A 295 20.08 -5.04 -0.48
N LYS A 296 20.69 -3.87 -0.74
CA LYS A 296 22.05 -3.77 -1.24
C LYS A 296 23.08 -4.23 -0.20
N ALA A 297 22.91 -3.83 1.05
CA ALA A 297 23.76 -4.25 2.15
C ALA A 297 23.69 -5.78 2.38
N TRP A 298 22.52 -6.38 2.17
CA TRP A 298 22.36 -7.83 2.14
C TRP A 298 23.09 -8.49 0.96
N GLU A 299 22.97 -7.95 -0.26
CA GLU A 299 23.74 -8.43 -1.43
C GLU A 299 25.24 -8.48 -1.11
N ASP A 300 25.78 -7.38 -0.56
CA ASP A 300 27.20 -7.25 -0.22
C ASP A 300 27.63 -8.18 0.92
N LEU A 301 26.77 -8.36 1.94
CA LEU A 301 27.01 -9.30 3.03
C LEU A 301 27.09 -10.74 2.51
N ILE A 302 26.15 -11.16 1.67
CA ILE A 302 26.11 -12.53 1.13
C ILE A 302 27.33 -12.80 0.23
N ASP A 303 27.71 -11.84 -0.63
CA ASP A 303 28.91 -11.94 -1.45
C ASP A 303 30.18 -12.08 -0.56
N SER A 304 30.24 -11.35 0.56
CA SER A 304 31.34 -11.41 1.52
C SER A 304 31.40 -12.74 2.29
N LEU A 305 30.25 -13.27 2.74
CA LEU A 305 30.18 -14.57 3.43
C LEU A 305 30.54 -15.73 2.50
N ASN A 306 30.10 -15.69 1.25
CA ASN A 306 30.45 -16.70 0.25
C ASN A 306 31.95 -16.75 -0.07
N ALA A 307 32.68 -15.64 0.12
CA ALA A 307 34.12 -15.56 -0.16
C ALA A 307 35.00 -16.25 0.91
N ILE A 308 34.44 -16.65 2.05
CA ILE A 308 35.20 -17.17 3.21
C ILE A 308 34.81 -18.61 3.58
N ASN A 309 34.55 -19.44 2.57
CA ASN A 309 34.24 -20.87 2.70
C ASN A 309 33.09 -21.18 3.67
N PRO A 310 31.86 -20.71 3.39
CA PRO A 310 30.72 -20.98 4.25
C PRO A 310 30.30 -22.46 4.20
N PRO A 311 29.47 -22.93 5.16
CA PRO A 311 28.89 -24.26 5.12
C PRO A 311 28.08 -24.56 3.84
N VAL A 312 27.45 -23.53 3.27
CA VAL A 312 26.77 -23.57 1.96
C VAL A 312 26.84 -22.19 1.34
N ASN A 313 26.87 -22.07 0.01
CA ASN A 313 26.72 -20.76 -0.62
C ASN A 313 25.25 -20.31 -0.61
N LEU A 314 25.02 -19.06 -0.22
CA LEU A 314 23.73 -18.39 -0.31
C LEU A 314 23.64 -17.54 -1.58
N LYS A 315 22.42 -17.19 -1.98
CA LYS A 315 22.18 -16.32 -3.13
C LYS A 315 21.34 -15.12 -2.70
N ALA A 316 21.81 -13.93 -3.04
CA ALA A 316 21.07 -12.67 -2.88
C ALA A 316 20.54 -12.20 -4.24
N CYS A 317 19.44 -11.46 -4.22
CA CYS A 317 18.95 -10.75 -5.38
C CYS A 317 19.96 -9.64 -5.75
N LYS A 318 20.25 -9.46 -7.05
CA LYS A 318 21.12 -8.37 -7.50
C LYS A 318 20.37 -7.04 -7.44
N ILE A 319 21.03 -6.00 -6.93
CA ILE A 319 20.42 -4.69 -6.65
C ILE A 319 21.15 -3.56 -7.37
N LEU A 320 20.38 -2.65 -7.97
CA LEU A 320 20.82 -1.33 -8.40
C LEU A 320 20.07 -0.29 -7.55
N ALA A 321 20.72 0.21 -6.50
CA ALA A 321 20.13 1.13 -5.54
C ALA A 321 20.44 2.59 -5.91
N PHE A 322 19.41 3.42 -5.84
CA PHE A 322 19.52 4.88 -5.83
C PHE A 322 19.04 5.41 -4.47
N LYS A 323 19.00 6.74 -4.31
CA LYS A 323 18.69 7.38 -3.02
C LYS A 323 17.31 6.98 -2.47
N ASP A 324 16.27 7.10 -3.28
CA ASP A 324 14.87 6.96 -2.82
C ASP A 324 14.09 5.89 -3.63
N TYR A 325 14.77 5.14 -4.48
CA TYR A 325 14.22 4.09 -5.34
C TYR A 325 15.32 3.12 -5.78
N GLY A 326 14.97 2.05 -6.47
CA GLY A 326 15.95 1.22 -7.16
C GLY A 326 15.33 0.10 -7.99
N TRP A 327 16.22 -0.71 -8.55
CA TRP A 327 15.90 -1.83 -9.43
C TRP A 327 16.47 -3.13 -8.86
N THR A 328 15.76 -4.23 -9.05
CA THR A 328 16.24 -5.57 -8.68
C THR A 328 16.11 -6.55 -9.83
N GLU A 329 16.96 -7.58 -9.80
CA GLU A 329 16.78 -8.78 -10.63
C GLU A 329 15.39 -9.40 -10.37
N TYR A 330 14.76 -9.93 -11.41
CA TYR A 330 13.54 -10.71 -11.28
C TYR A 330 13.85 -12.19 -11.05
N HIS A 331 13.15 -12.81 -10.08
CA HIS A 331 13.20 -14.26 -9.87
C HIS A 331 11.82 -14.89 -10.06
N SER A 332 11.77 -16.03 -10.76
CA SER A 332 10.62 -16.92 -10.85
C SER A 332 10.69 -18.03 -9.80
N ASN A 333 9.54 -18.63 -9.49
CA ASN A 333 9.50 -19.87 -8.69
C ASN A 333 9.83 -21.05 -9.61
N ASP A 334 11.12 -21.24 -9.85
CA ASP A 334 11.66 -22.31 -10.70
C ASP A 334 11.72 -23.64 -9.94
N SER A 335 11.54 -24.76 -10.65
CA SER A 335 11.68 -26.08 -10.04
C SER A 335 13.14 -26.43 -9.76
N CYS A 336 13.39 -27.13 -8.65
CA CYS A 336 14.63 -27.83 -8.39
C CYS A 336 14.92 -28.83 -9.50
N LYS A 337 16.21 -28.98 -9.84
CA LYS A 337 16.67 -29.91 -10.88
C LYS A 337 16.48 -31.37 -10.47
N ASP A 338 16.61 -31.66 -9.19
CA ASP A 338 16.47 -32.98 -8.59
C ASP A 338 15.98 -32.88 -7.13
N ALA A 339 15.72 -34.03 -6.51
CA ALA A 339 15.26 -34.11 -5.12
C ALA A 339 16.30 -33.63 -4.10
N SER A 340 17.60 -33.66 -4.42
CA SER A 340 18.65 -33.14 -3.53
C SER A 340 18.57 -31.62 -3.43
N GLY A 341 18.12 -30.94 -4.49
CA GLY A 341 17.88 -29.50 -4.50
C GLY A 341 16.87 -29.04 -3.44
N ILE A 342 15.90 -29.88 -3.07
CA ILE A 342 14.95 -29.57 -1.98
C ILE A 342 15.64 -29.59 -0.62
N ASN A 343 16.55 -30.55 -0.38
CA ASN A 343 17.35 -30.59 0.84
C ASN A 343 18.23 -29.33 0.94
N SER A 344 18.89 -28.96 -0.16
CA SER A 344 19.72 -27.76 -0.20
C SER A 344 18.90 -26.48 -0.02
N PHE A 345 17.66 -26.41 -0.55
CA PHE A 345 16.75 -25.30 -0.31
C PHE A 345 16.46 -25.10 1.18
N TYR A 346 16.07 -26.17 1.89
CA TYR A 346 15.74 -26.07 3.31
C TYR A 346 16.95 -25.83 4.19
N PHE A 347 18.11 -26.42 3.86
CA PHE A 347 19.37 -26.09 4.52
C PHE A 347 19.73 -24.61 4.36
N ARG A 348 19.62 -24.05 3.14
CA ARG A 348 19.84 -22.62 2.89
C ARG A 348 18.81 -21.74 3.58
N SER A 349 17.56 -22.19 3.70
CA SER A 349 16.51 -21.48 4.45
C SER A 349 16.87 -21.37 5.94
N GLY A 350 17.39 -22.46 6.53
CA GLY A 350 17.90 -22.45 7.90
C GLY A 350 19.11 -21.53 8.08
N ALA A 351 20.05 -21.58 7.13
CA ALA A 351 21.20 -20.68 7.11
C ALA A 351 20.79 -19.20 7.05
N GLN A 352 19.80 -18.84 6.24
CA GLN A 352 19.27 -17.49 6.19
C GLN A 352 18.57 -17.08 7.49
N LEU A 353 17.80 -17.99 8.11
CA LEU A 353 17.19 -17.73 9.42
C LEU A 353 18.24 -17.34 10.47
N ALA A 354 19.41 -17.96 10.47
CA ALA A 354 20.50 -17.62 11.39
C ALA A 354 20.98 -16.17 11.18
N ILE A 355 21.16 -15.75 9.94
CA ILE A 355 21.56 -14.37 9.63
C ILE A 355 20.46 -13.38 10.02
N PHE A 356 19.20 -13.65 9.66
CA PHE A 356 18.08 -12.78 10.00
C PHE A 356 17.88 -12.63 11.51
N TYR A 357 18.10 -13.71 12.27
CA TYR A 357 18.09 -13.69 13.73
C TYR A 357 19.15 -12.73 14.27
N LEU A 358 20.40 -12.86 13.82
CA LEU A 358 21.50 -11.98 14.24
C LEU A 358 21.26 -10.52 13.85
N LEU A 359 20.65 -10.27 12.69
CA LEU A 359 20.29 -8.93 12.23
C LEU A 359 18.98 -8.38 12.82
N ALA A 360 18.42 -9.01 13.86
CA ALA A 360 17.16 -8.58 14.51
C ALA A 360 16.04 -8.25 13.49
N SER A 361 15.89 -9.12 12.50
CA SER A 361 14.96 -8.92 11.38
C SER A 361 13.55 -9.35 11.74
N THR A 362 12.56 -8.75 11.08
CA THR A 362 11.15 -9.16 11.19
C THR A 362 10.47 -9.17 9.82
N ASP A 363 9.21 -9.61 9.77
CA ASP A 363 8.34 -9.51 8.59
C ASP A 363 8.80 -10.31 7.35
N MET A 364 9.60 -11.37 7.52
CA MET A 364 9.95 -12.31 6.45
C MET A 364 8.86 -13.37 6.30
N HIS A 365 7.73 -12.97 5.74
CA HIS A 365 6.57 -13.83 5.43
C HIS A 365 6.61 -14.38 3.98
N GLU A 366 5.59 -15.14 3.57
CA GLU A 366 5.55 -15.90 2.30
C GLU A 366 5.73 -15.05 1.04
N GLU A 367 5.30 -13.78 1.06
CA GLU A 367 5.46 -12.89 -0.10
C GLU A 367 6.89 -12.38 -0.27
N ASN A 368 7.73 -12.46 0.77
CA ASN A 368 9.08 -11.87 0.80
C ASN A 368 10.19 -12.88 0.46
N ILE A 369 9.84 -14.15 0.18
CA ILE A 369 10.77 -15.19 -0.26
C ILE A 369 10.31 -15.79 -1.59
N ILE A 370 11.23 -15.90 -2.55
CA ILE A 370 11.02 -16.65 -3.80
C ILE A 370 11.88 -17.91 -3.78
N ALA A 371 11.26 -19.07 -3.97
CA ALA A 371 11.94 -20.33 -4.19
C ALA A 371 12.39 -20.46 -5.64
N ALA A 372 13.62 -20.03 -5.92
CA ALA A 372 14.25 -20.12 -7.24
C ALA A 372 15.09 -21.41 -7.33
N GLY A 373 14.43 -22.52 -7.64
CA GLY A 373 15.03 -23.85 -7.58
C GLY A 373 15.49 -24.18 -6.17
N GLU A 374 16.77 -24.50 -6.01
CA GLU A 374 17.37 -24.84 -4.70
C GLU A 374 17.73 -23.62 -3.81
N TYR A 375 17.38 -22.40 -4.23
CA TYR A 375 17.72 -21.16 -3.52
C TYR A 375 16.46 -20.44 -3.02
N PRO A 376 16.30 -20.26 -1.69
CA PRO A 376 15.37 -19.28 -1.15
C PRO A 376 15.95 -17.87 -1.36
N ILE A 377 15.28 -17.03 -2.14
CA ILE A 377 15.73 -15.66 -2.43
C ILE A 377 14.85 -14.66 -1.66
N PRO A 378 15.39 -13.97 -0.64
CA PRO A 378 14.71 -12.84 -0.03
C PRO A 378 14.58 -11.67 -1.03
N ILE A 379 13.39 -11.08 -1.13
CA ILE A 379 13.10 -10.02 -2.11
C ILE A 379 12.49 -8.75 -1.50
N ASP A 380 12.36 -8.64 -0.18
CA ASP A 380 12.05 -7.39 0.50
C ASP A 380 12.74 -7.36 1.87
N LEU A 381 13.73 -6.49 2.04
CA LEU A 381 14.63 -6.51 3.19
C LEU A 381 14.57 -5.22 4.01
N GLU A 382 13.49 -4.46 3.84
CA GLU A 382 13.31 -3.19 4.54
C GLU A 382 13.06 -3.35 6.04
N MET A 383 12.76 -4.56 6.54
CA MET A 383 12.49 -4.84 7.96
C MET A 383 13.68 -5.50 8.69
N LEU A 384 14.91 -5.31 8.18
CA LEU A 384 16.15 -5.67 8.87
C LEU A 384 16.43 -4.72 10.05
N LEU A 385 17.23 -5.16 11.02
CA LEU A 385 17.79 -4.35 12.11
C LEU A 385 16.73 -3.51 12.83
N GLN A 386 15.67 -4.17 13.29
CA GLN A 386 14.58 -3.47 13.95
C GLN A 386 14.98 -3.01 15.36
N PRO A 387 14.59 -1.82 15.80
CA PRO A 387 14.80 -1.37 17.18
C PRO A 387 13.98 -2.22 18.16
N ASP A 388 14.37 -2.17 19.44
CA ASP A 388 13.68 -2.93 20.49
C ASP A 388 12.19 -2.54 20.60
N ALA A 389 11.33 -3.52 20.87
CA ALA A 389 9.88 -3.38 20.91
C ALA A 389 9.38 -2.79 22.24
N LYS A 390 9.87 -1.60 22.61
CA LYS A 390 9.41 -0.86 23.80
C LYS A 390 8.04 -0.18 23.61
N GLU A 391 7.47 -0.24 22.41
CA GLU A 391 6.47 0.71 21.90
C GLU A 391 5.08 0.69 22.56
N LYS A 392 4.82 -0.21 23.51
CA LYS A 392 3.49 -0.31 24.16
C LYS A 392 3.56 -0.50 25.67
N ARG A 393 4.61 -0.01 26.32
CA ARG A 393 4.82 -0.28 27.75
C ARG A 393 4.87 1.01 28.54
N TYR A 394 3.69 1.43 28.96
CA TYR A 394 3.58 2.29 30.13
C TYR A 394 3.82 1.42 31.36
N ASP A 395 4.67 1.94 32.23
CA ASP A 395 5.25 1.32 33.42
C ASP A 395 4.17 0.87 34.42
N ASN A 396 3.48 -0.21 34.11
CA ASN A 396 2.59 -0.90 35.05
C ASN A 396 3.37 -2.09 35.61
N SER A 397 4.06 -1.84 36.73
CA SER A 397 4.84 -2.81 37.55
C SER A 397 4.13 -4.13 37.89
N LYS A 398 2.83 -4.26 37.60
CA LYS A 398 2.04 -5.47 37.82
C LYS A 398 2.28 -6.58 36.78
N ASN A 399 2.94 -6.31 35.65
CA ASN A 399 3.09 -7.29 34.54
C ASN A 399 4.55 -7.57 34.11
N GLU A 400 5.56 -7.24 34.92
CA GLU A 400 6.98 -7.35 34.54
C GLU A 400 7.38 -8.74 34.01
N ALA A 401 6.90 -9.83 34.62
CA ALA A 401 7.20 -11.19 34.18
C ALA A 401 6.59 -11.52 32.81
N HIS A 402 5.34 -11.10 32.58
CA HIS A 402 4.66 -11.24 31.29
C HIS A 402 5.40 -10.43 30.22
N ASP A 403 5.77 -9.20 30.54
CA ASP A 403 6.51 -8.28 29.67
C ASP A 403 7.92 -8.79 29.33
N PHE A 404 8.60 -9.42 30.29
CA PHE A 404 9.85 -10.12 30.04
C PHE A 404 9.66 -11.31 29.08
N ALA A 405 8.64 -12.15 29.30
CA ALA A 405 8.35 -13.28 28.41
C ALA A 405 8.03 -12.84 26.98
N ILE A 406 7.21 -11.79 26.80
CA ILE A 406 6.91 -11.22 25.48
C ILE A 406 8.19 -10.67 24.81
N ARG A 407 9.12 -10.07 25.57
CA ARG A 407 10.41 -9.62 25.01
C ARG A 407 11.25 -10.80 24.52
N GLN A 408 11.33 -11.88 25.29
CA GLN A 408 12.07 -13.07 24.88
C GLN A 408 11.50 -13.67 23.60
N LEU A 409 10.17 -13.71 23.46
CA LEU A 409 9.52 -14.17 22.23
C LEU A 409 9.78 -13.22 21.05
N ALA A 410 9.67 -11.91 21.26
CA ALA A 410 9.94 -10.89 20.24
C ALA A 410 11.42 -10.86 19.80
N ASP A 411 12.34 -11.26 20.67
CA ASP A 411 13.77 -11.35 20.38
C ASP A 411 14.20 -12.74 19.87
N SER A 412 13.27 -13.67 19.68
CA SER A 412 13.55 -15.03 19.19
C SER A 412 13.39 -15.16 17.67
N VAL A 413 13.73 -16.33 17.12
CA VAL A 413 13.51 -16.66 15.71
C VAL A 413 12.03 -16.64 15.28
N LEU A 414 11.09 -16.65 16.22
CA LEU A 414 9.66 -16.62 15.94
C LEU A 414 9.19 -15.27 15.35
N SER A 415 9.81 -14.16 15.75
CA SER A 415 9.42 -12.82 15.27
C SER A 415 9.90 -12.50 13.86
N ILE A 416 10.79 -13.34 13.30
CA ILE A 416 11.35 -13.16 11.96
C ILE A 416 10.30 -13.39 10.89
N GLY A 417 9.34 -14.30 11.12
CA GLY A 417 8.25 -14.62 10.17
C GLY A 417 8.51 -15.80 9.24
N ILE A 418 9.72 -16.38 9.24
CA ILE A 418 10.04 -17.54 8.37
C ILE A 418 9.36 -18.82 8.87
N LEU A 419 9.36 -19.02 10.19
CA LEU A 419 8.89 -20.26 10.79
C LEU A 419 7.37 -20.42 10.63
N PRO A 420 6.88 -21.64 10.33
CA PRO A 420 5.46 -21.93 10.34
C PRO A 420 4.80 -21.55 11.66
N SER A 421 3.73 -20.75 11.60
CA SER A 421 2.91 -20.38 12.75
C SER A 421 1.42 -20.34 12.39
N TYR A 422 0.58 -20.05 13.36
CA TYR A 422 -0.87 -19.95 13.20
C TYR A 422 -1.37 -18.57 13.63
N SER A 423 -2.23 -17.98 12.80
CA SER A 423 -3.01 -16.80 13.14
C SER A 423 -4.49 -17.14 13.20
N ILE A 424 -5.22 -16.46 14.07
CA ILE A 424 -6.67 -16.62 14.22
C ILE A 424 -7.36 -15.43 13.54
N LEU A 425 -8.17 -15.70 12.52
CA LEU A 425 -8.99 -14.69 11.86
C LEU A 425 -10.23 -14.34 12.71
N PRO A 426 -10.91 -13.18 12.48
CA PRO A 426 -12.07 -12.73 13.27
C PRO A 426 -13.25 -13.72 13.37
N ASN A 427 -13.29 -14.74 12.52
CA ASN A 427 -14.28 -15.83 12.52
C ASN A 427 -13.76 -17.12 13.20
N ASN A 428 -12.70 -17.03 14.02
CA ASN A 428 -12.01 -18.15 14.67
C ASN A 428 -11.43 -19.19 13.70
N VAL A 429 -11.17 -18.80 12.44
CA VAL A 429 -10.49 -19.67 11.49
C VAL A 429 -8.98 -19.56 11.72
N PHE A 430 -8.35 -20.71 11.97
CA PHE A 430 -6.91 -20.83 12.01
C PHE A 430 -6.34 -20.81 10.60
N VAL A 431 -5.44 -19.88 10.34
CA VAL A 431 -4.66 -19.82 9.10
C VAL A 431 -3.19 -20.04 9.40
N LYS A 432 -2.55 -20.86 8.57
CA LYS A 432 -1.10 -21.05 8.59
C LYS A 432 -0.47 -19.77 8.05
N VAL A 433 0.52 -19.25 8.77
CA VAL A 433 1.30 -18.06 8.39
C VAL A 433 2.79 -18.37 8.45
N GLY A 434 3.59 -17.58 7.74
CA GLY A 434 5.04 -17.66 7.75
C GLY A 434 5.63 -18.23 6.46
N ALA A 435 6.88 -17.85 6.16
CA ALA A 435 7.43 -18.01 4.82
C ALA A 435 7.69 -19.44 4.35
N LEU A 436 7.65 -20.45 5.24
CA LEU A 436 7.82 -21.86 4.85
C LEU A 436 6.50 -22.65 4.82
N ASN A 437 5.36 -21.96 4.96
CA ASN A 437 4.04 -22.56 4.77
C ASN A 437 3.51 -22.32 3.35
N SER A 438 2.86 -23.33 2.79
CA SER A 438 1.90 -23.13 1.71
C SER A 438 0.59 -22.61 2.30
N SER A 439 0.24 -21.36 1.99
CA SER A 439 -1.02 -20.76 2.40
C SER A 439 -2.04 -20.88 1.26
N ILE A 440 -2.95 -21.84 1.36
CA ILE A 440 -4.17 -21.83 0.54
C ILE A 440 -5.13 -20.82 1.19
N SER A 441 -5.25 -19.64 0.58
CA SER A 441 -6.26 -18.66 1.00
C SER A 441 -7.45 -18.69 0.04
N THR A 442 -8.65 -18.69 0.61
CA THR A 442 -9.88 -18.45 -0.15
C THR A 442 -10.25 -16.99 -0.07
N LYS A 443 -10.30 -16.31 -1.22
CA LYS A 443 -10.82 -14.94 -1.32
C LYS A 443 -12.21 -14.98 -1.95
N ILE A 444 -13.19 -14.36 -1.30
CA ILE A 444 -14.48 -14.08 -1.93
C ILE A 444 -14.26 -12.89 -2.87
N ARG A 445 -14.53 -13.07 -4.16
CA ARG A 445 -14.44 -12.02 -5.18
C ARG A 445 -15.82 -11.75 -5.77
N LYS A 446 -16.09 -10.48 -6.03
CA LYS A 446 -17.27 -10.04 -6.78
C LYS A 446 -16.94 -10.14 -8.27
N THR A 447 -17.61 -11.04 -8.98
CA THR A 447 -17.44 -11.23 -10.42
C THR A 447 -18.67 -10.68 -11.14
N TRP A 448 -18.47 -9.67 -11.98
CA TRP A 448 -19.51 -9.08 -12.82
C TRP A 448 -19.85 -10.02 -13.99
N ILE A 449 -21.13 -10.15 -14.29
CA ILE A 449 -21.68 -11.00 -15.36
C ILE A 449 -22.62 -10.18 -16.25
N ASP A 450 -22.81 -10.63 -17.49
CA ASP A 450 -23.70 -9.98 -18.47
C ASP A 450 -23.32 -8.50 -18.76
N LEU A 451 -22.01 -8.24 -18.81
CA LEU A 451 -21.41 -6.92 -19.08
C LEU A 451 -21.99 -6.29 -20.35
N GLY A 452 -22.28 -4.98 -20.30
CA GLY A 452 -22.76 -4.24 -21.46
C GLY A 452 -24.25 -4.47 -21.79
N THR A 453 -25.02 -5.13 -20.92
CA THR A 453 -26.40 -5.53 -21.21
C THR A 453 -27.39 -5.15 -20.11
N GLU A 454 -28.69 -5.21 -20.44
CA GLU A 454 -29.77 -5.04 -19.47
C GLU A 454 -29.75 -6.08 -18.33
N LYS A 455 -29.04 -7.21 -18.51
CA LYS A 455 -28.94 -8.29 -17.52
C LYS A 455 -27.74 -8.14 -16.57
N LEU A 456 -26.93 -7.08 -16.73
CA LEU A 456 -25.76 -6.82 -15.90
C LEU A 456 -26.07 -7.10 -14.41
N ASN A 457 -25.24 -7.94 -13.80
CA ASN A 457 -25.32 -8.31 -12.39
C ASN A 457 -23.94 -8.76 -11.89
N TYR A 458 -23.84 -9.22 -10.65
CA TYR A 458 -22.64 -9.82 -10.10
C TYR A 458 -22.94 -11.08 -9.29
N LYS A 459 -21.94 -11.93 -9.17
CA LYS A 459 -21.93 -13.09 -8.26
C LYS A 459 -20.73 -13.03 -7.34
N LEU A 460 -20.88 -13.58 -6.14
CA LEU A 460 -19.78 -13.76 -5.20
C LEU A 460 -19.18 -15.14 -5.43
N GLU A 461 -17.91 -15.18 -5.81
CA GLU A 461 -17.18 -16.42 -6.09
C GLU A 461 -16.07 -16.61 -5.06
N LYS A 462 -15.97 -17.82 -4.52
CA LYS A 462 -14.81 -18.23 -3.72
C LYS A 462 -13.71 -18.68 -4.66
N THR A 463 -12.63 -17.92 -4.75
CA THR A 463 -11.44 -18.30 -5.52
C THR A 463 -10.37 -18.80 -4.56
N LEU A 464 -9.82 -19.98 -4.84
CA LEU A 464 -8.57 -20.44 -4.23
C LEU A 464 -7.43 -19.65 -4.88
N LEU A 465 -6.63 -18.96 -4.07
CA LEU A 465 -5.42 -18.30 -4.56
C LEU A 465 -4.26 -19.31 -4.54
N ASP A 466 -3.58 -19.45 -5.68
CA ASP A 466 -2.38 -20.28 -5.81
C ASP A 466 -1.28 -19.75 -4.87
N ASP A 467 -0.74 -20.68 -4.10
CA ASP A 467 -0.10 -20.57 -2.79
C ASP A 467 1.36 -20.13 -2.89
N GLY A 468 1.58 -18.83 -3.11
CA GLY A 468 2.88 -18.17 -2.92
C GLY A 468 4.02 -18.61 -3.85
N LYS A 469 5.10 -17.82 -3.87
CA LYS A 469 6.33 -18.14 -4.62
C LYS A 469 7.44 -18.67 -3.72
N ASN A 470 7.16 -18.86 -2.43
CA ASN A 470 8.10 -19.19 -1.35
C ASN A 470 8.41 -20.68 -1.18
N ILE A 471 7.57 -21.58 -1.69
CA ILE A 471 7.74 -23.03 -1.52
C ILE A 471 8.48 -23.63 -2.73
N PRO A 472 9.53 -24.46 -2.50
CA PRO A 472 10.29 -25.06 -3.59
C PRO A 472 9.47 -26.11 -4.33
N LYS A 473 9.77 -26.28 -5.62
CA LYS A 473 9.09 -27.24 -6.48
C LYS A 473 10.02 -28.32 -6.98
N TYR A 474 9.50 -29.54 -7.11
CA TYR A 474 10.15 -30.61 -7.86
C TYR A 474 9.09 -31.32 -8.71
N ASN A 475 9.36 -31.58 -9.99
CA ASN A 475 8.37 -32.08 -10.95
C ASN A 475 7.04 -31.28 -10.95
N SER A 476 7.14 -29.95 -10.80
CA SER A 476 6.00 -29.01 -10.69
C SER A 476 5.14 -29.14 -9.42
N GLU A 477 5.50 -30.02 -8.48
CA GLU A 477 4.82 -30.16 -7.19
C GLU A 477 5.54 -29.33 -6.12
N LYS A 478 4.80 -28.56 -5.33
CA LYS A 478 5.31 -27.82 -4.18
C LYS A 478 5.62 -28.79 -3.04
N ILE A 479 6.84 -28.74 -2.52
CA ILE A 479 7.27 -29.62 -1.43
C ILE A 479 7.46 -28.77 -0.18
N GLY A 480 6.68 -29.06 0.86
CA GLY A 480 6.73 -28.38 2.15
C GLY A 480 7.86 -28.86 3.09
N ILE A 481 8.01 -28.16 4.21
CA ILE A 481 9.12 -28.36 5.16
C ILE A 481 9.02 -29.64 5.99
N ASP A 482 7.85 -30.28 6.08
CA ASP A 482 7.54 -31.34 7.06
C ASP A 482 8.61 -32.45 7.14
N ASN A 483 9.13 -32.90 5.99
CA ASN A 483 10.16 -33.93 5.89
C ASN A 483 11.61 -33.40 5.90
N PHE A 484 11.81 -32.09 6.00
CA PHE A 484 13.10 -31.41 5.86
C PHE A 484 13.47 -30.55 7.08
N VAL A 485 12.73 -30.66 8.19
CA VAL A 485 13.02 -29.96 9.46
C VAL A 485 14.46 -30.21 9.91
N GLY A 486 14.96 -31.45 9.77
CA GLY A 486 16.34 -31.79 10.12
C GLY A 486 17.38 -31.03 9.30
N GLU A 487 17.19 -30.91 7.99
CA GLU A 487 18.09 -30.15 7.11
C GLU A 487 18.03 -28.65 7.38
N PHE A 488 16.82 -28.13 7.62
CA PHE A 488 16.62 -26.74 8.03
C PHE A 488 17.37 -26.41 9.33
N THR A 489 17.20 -27.22 10.38
CA THR A 489 17.89 -27.01 11.66
C THR A 489 19.40 -27.13 11.53
N LYS A 490 19.91 -28.11 10.75
CA LYS A 490 21.35 -28.24 10.47
C LYS A 490 21.90 -27.00 9.77
N GLY A 491 21.17 -26.43 8.81
CA GLY A 491 21.56 -25.20 8.12
C GLY A 491 21.68 -24.02 9.07
N PHE A 492 20.68 -23.84 9.95
CA PHE A 492 20.67 -22.81 10.99
C PHE A 492 21.86 -22.93 11.94
N GLU A 493 22.08 -24.12 12.52
CA GLU A 493 23.18 -24.35 13.46
C GLU A 493 24.56 -24.17 12.81
N SER A 494 24.72 -24.65 11.57
CA SER A 494 25.99 -24.56 10.85
C SER A 494 26.37 -23.12 10.58
N TYR A 495 25.41 -22.27 10.21
CA TYR A 495 25.65 -20.86 9.95
C TYR A 495 25.89 -20.06 11.23
N LEU A 496 25.21 -20.35 12.33
CA LEU A 496 25.52 -19.74 13.62
C LEU A 496 26.96 -20.04 14.07
N LYS A 497 27.38 -21.31 13.99
CA LYS A 497 28.77 -21.71 14.33
C LYS A 497 29.80 -21.05 13.43
N PHE A 498 29.51 -20.97 12.13
CA PHE A 498 30.35 -20.31 11.14
C PHE A 498 30.52 -18.81 11.44
N ILE A 499 29.41 -18.10 11.67
CA ILE A 499 29.44 -16.67 12.00
C ILE A 499 30.13 -16.42 13.33
N ALA A 500 29.85 -17.22 14.36
CA ALA A 500 30.50 -17.10 15.67
C ALA A 500 32.03 -17.18 15.56
N LYS A 501 32.55 -18.08 14.71
CA LYS A 501 33.99 -18.19 14.44
C LYS A 501 34.56 -16.92 13.79
N ILE A 502 33.84 -16.33 12.82
CA ILE A 502 34.27 -15.10 12.13
C ILE A 502 34.24 -13.91 13.08
N SER A 503 33.19 -13.81 13.91
CA SER A 503 33.02 -12.70 14.84
C SER A 503 34.16 -12.63 15.86
N GLN A 504 34.68 -13.77 16.33
CA GLN A 504 35.87 -13.80 17.20
C GLN A 504 37.08 -13.04 16.62
N GLU A 505 37.22 -13.01 15.30
CA GLU A 505 38.27 -12.27 14.60
C GLU A 505 37.85 -10.82 14.29
N ASN A 506 36.56 -10.58 13.99
CA ASN A 506 36.01 -9.26 13.69
C ASN A 506 34.49 -9.17 13.96
N ASN A 507 34.12 -8.76 15.17
CA ASN A 507 32.71 -8.60 15.58
C ASN A 507 31.88 -7.66 14.69
N ASN A 508 32.50 -6.72 13.98
CA ASN A 508 31.78 -5.73 13.17
C ASN A 508 31.62 -6.12 11.69
N PHE A 509 32.16 -7.27 11.28
CA PHE A 509 32.15 -7.71 9.88
C PHE A 509 30.72 -7.77 9.30
N LEU A 510 29.77 -8.32 10.05
CA LEU A 510 28.38 -8.48 9.61
C LEU A 510 27.62 -7.15 9.45
N LEU A 511 27.93 -6.16 10.30
CA LEU A 511 27.10 -4.97 10.46
C LEU A 511 27.62 -3.76 9.70
N LYS A 512 28.89 -3.78 9.26
CA LYS A 512 29.52 -2.67 8.53
C LYS A 512 28.70 -2.20 7.31
N PRO A 513 28.11 -3.08 6.47
CA PRO A 513 27.31 -2.63 5.32
C PRO A 513 26.01 -1.91 5.71
N PHE A 514 25.54 -2.07 6.94
CA PHE A 514 24.21 -1.66 7.36
C PHE A 514 24.16 -0.33 8.11
N LYS A 515 25.27 0.40 8.23
CA LYS A 515 25.32 1.64 9.02
C LYS A 515 24.47 2.76 8.40
N SER A 516 23.68 3.43 9.24
CA SER A 516 22.84 4.60 8.88
C SER A 516 21.89 4.37 7.70
N LEU A 517 21.39 3.14 7.54
CA LEU A 517 20.43 2.83 6.47
C LEU A 517 18.99 3.05 6.95
N PRO A 518 18.09 3.56 6.12
CA PRO A 518 16.67 3.60 6.44
C PRO A 518 16.08 2.19 6.32
N VAL A 519 15.42 1.74 7.38
CA VAL A 519 14.64 0.51 7.44
C VAL A 519 13.19 0.87 7.79
N ARG A 520 12.22 0.13 7.27
CA ARG A 520 10.80 0.32 7.53
C ARG A 520 10.50 0.02 9.00
N LYS A 521 9.50 0.72 9.52
CA LYS A 521 8.93 0.50 10.84
C LYS A 521 7.42 0.34 10.74
N ILE A 522 6.90 -0.75 11.29
CA ILE A 522 5.47 -1.09 11.27
C ILE A 522 4.89 -0.95 12.67
N PHE A 523 3.97 0.01 12.87
CA PHE A 523 3.23 0.19 14.13
C PHE A 523 1.95 -0.63 14.20
N ARG A 524 1.36 -0.95 13.04
CA ARG A 524 0.13 -1.72 12.91
C ARG A 524 0.21 -2.68 11.73
N PRO A 525 -0.37 -3.89 11.85
CA PRO A 525 -0.43 -4.82 10.74
C PRO A 525 -1.14 -4.20 9.54
N THR A 526 -0.60 -4.41 8.34
CA THR A 526 -1.15 -3.94 7.06
C THR A 526 -2.64 -4.26 6.88
N ILE A 527 -3.10 -5.44 7.31
CA ILE A 527 -4.52 -5.83 7.21
C ILE A 527 -5.47 -4.84 7.90
N PHE A 528 -5.02 -4.19 8.99
CA PHE A 528 -5.80 -3.17 9.68
C PHE A 528 -6.04 -1.95 8.78
N TYR A 529 -5.00 -1.48 8.10
CA TYR A 529 -5.12 -0.36 7.17
C TYR A 529 -5.93 -0.73 5.93
N GLY A 530 -5.75 -1.94 5.40
CA GLY A 530 -6.53 -2.44 4.27
C GLY A 530 -8.04 -2.39 4.54
N LEU A 531 -8.48 -2.89 5.70
CA LEU A 531 -9.89 -2.84 6.11
C LEU A 531 -10.42 -1.42 6.27
N LEU A 532 -9.59 -0.49 6.75
CA LEU A 532 -9.98 0.91 6.91
C LEU A 532 -10.04 1.65 5.56
N ILE A 533 -9.14 1.35 4.64
CA ILE A 533 -9.19 1.85 3.25
C ILE A 533 -10.42 1.30 2.54
N ASP A 534 -10.76 0.02 2.69
CA ASP A 534 -11.99 -0.56 2.15
C ASP A 534 -13.24 0.16 2.68
N ARG A 535 -13.25 0.49 3.97
CA ARG A 535 -14.31 1.31 4.58
C ARG A 535 -14.36 2.71 3.98
N LEU A 536 -13.22 3.36 3.76
CA LEU A 536 -13.13 4.69 3.15
C LEU A 536 -13.51 4.70 1.67
N LYS A 537 -13.39 3.58 0.96
CA LYS A 537 -13.83 3.38 -0.44
C LYS A 537 -15.32 3.11 -0.58
N ASN A 538 -16.05 2.87 0.52
CA ASN A 538 -17.49 2.66 0.47
C ASN A 538 -18.21 3.99 0.15
N TYR A 539 -18.73 4.10 -1.07
CA TYR A 539 -19.37 5.32 -1.57
C TYR A 539 -20.55 5.78 -0.70
N LYS A 540 -21.22 4.88 0.05
CA LYS A 540 -22.36 5.26 0.90
C LYS A 540 -21.98 6.20 2.04
N ALA A 541 -20.71 6.20 2.45
CA ALA A 541 -20.15 7.10 3.45
C ALA A 541 -19.57 8.40 2.85
N MET A 542 -19.60 8.57 1.53
CA MET A 542 -18.98 9.69 0.79
C MET A 542 -19.92 10.90 0.58
N LYS A 543 -20.96 11.03 1.42
CA LYS A 543 -21.98 12.10 1.31
C LYS A 543 -21.46 13.49 1.65
N ASP A 544 -20.47 13.56 2.53
CA ASP A 544 -19.77 14.77 2.92
C ASP A 544 -18.37 14.40 3.44
N GLY A 545 -17.41 15.32 3.31
CA GLY A 545 -16.01 15.10 3.63
C GLY A 545 -15.73 15.01 5.13
N VAL A 546 -16.55 15.64 5.98
CA VAL A 546 -16.41 15.61 7.44
C VAL A 546 -16.72 14.21 7.96
N THR A 547 -17.91 13.70 7.68
CA THR A 547 -18.36 12.36 8.10
C THR A 547 -17.49 11.27 7.49
N TRP A 548 -17.07 11.44 6.23
CA TRP A 548 -16.14 10.52 5.58
C TRP A 548 -14.78 10.49 6.28
N SER A 549 -14.16 11.65 6.54
CA SER A 549 -12.84 11.72 7.16
C SER A 549 -12.83 11.32 8.64
N ILE A 550 -13.96 11.43 9.35
CA ILE A 550 -14.14 10.88 10.70
C ILE A 550 -13.94 9.36 10.71
N GLN A 551 -14.24 8.62 9.64
CA GLN A 551 -14.01 7.17 9.62
C GLN A 551 -12.54 6.82 9.88
N ALA A 552 -11.60 7.64 9.40
CA ALA A 552 -10.16 7.47 9.64
C ALA A 552 -9.75 7.76 11.09
N GLU A 553 -10.59 8.41 11.90
CA GLU A 553 -10.33 8.67 13.32
C GLU A 553 -10.33 7.40 14.17
N PHE A 554 -10.78 6.28 13.62
CA PHE A 554 -10.78 4.98 14.30
C PHE A 554 -9.38 4.60 14.84
N ILE A 555 -8.31 5.06 14.18
CA ILE A 555 -6.92 4.81 14.60
C ILE A 555 -6.60 5.39 16.00
N PHE A 556 -7.28 6.46 16.42
CA PHE A 556 -7.03 7.13 17.71
C PHE A 556 -7.57 6.33 18.90
N ARG A 557 -8.33 5.26 18.66
CA ARG A 557 -8.76 4.34 19.73
C ARG A 557 -7.60 3.65 20.46
N SER A 558 -6.39 3.67 19.88
CA SER A 558 -5.20 3.12 20.52
C SER A 558 -4.33 4.15 21.23
N LEU A 559 -4.73 5.43 21.27
CA LEU A 559 -4.06 6.42 22.10
C LEU A 559 -4.10 6.00 23.57
N ASN A 560 -3.02 6.30 24.30
CA ASN A 560 -3.05 6.24 25.74
C ASN A 560 -3.59 7.54 26.33
N PHE A 561 -4.87 7.51 26.72
CA PHE A 561 -5.56 8.65 27.33
C PHE A 561 -5.24 8.85 28.82
N ASP A 562 -4.44 7.97 29.44
CA ASP A 562 -3.95 8.15 30.81
C ASP A 562 -2.77 9.13 30.87
N LEU A 563 -2.14 9.42 29.72
CA LEU A 563 -1.12 10.45 29.61
C LEU A 563 -1.70 11.81 29.26
N GLU A 564 -1.07 12.89 29.75
CA GLU A 564 -1.36 14.25 29.30
C GLU A 564 -1.00 14.46 27.82
N SER A 565 0.06 13.79 27.35
CA SER A 565 0.51 13.83 25.97
C SER A 565 1.10 12.47 25.57
N ASP A 566 0.38 11.73 24.73
CA ASP A 566 0.87 10.48 24.16
C ASP A 566 1.95 10.80 23.09
N PRO A 567 3.21 10.36 23.25
CA PRO A 567 4.27 10.63 22.28
C PRO A 567 3.97 10.05 20.89
N TYR A 568 3.06 9.08 20.77
CA TYR A 568 2.65 8.49 19.50
C TYR A 568 1.61 9.32 18.74
N PHE A 569 1.10 10.42 19.31
CA PHE A 569 0.14 11.29 18.64
C PHE A 569 0.55 11.69 17.20
N PRO A 570 1.81 12.07 16.91
CA PRO A 570 2.26 12.34 15.54
C PRO A 570 2.20 11.13 14.60
N ILE A 571 2.41 9.91 15.11
CA ILE A 571 2.27 8.67 14.32
C ILE A 571 0.83 8.51 13.85
N TYR A 572 -0.15 8.64 14.76
CA TYR A 572 -1.56 8.55 14.40
C TYR A 572 -1.96 9.65 13.40
N MET A 573 -1.44 10.88 13.53
CA MET A 573 -1.68 11.94 12.56
C MET A 573 -1.13 11.59 11.15
N SER A 574 0.07 11.02 11.08
CA SER A 574 0.65 10.53 9.82
C SER A 574 -0.13 9.35 9.23
N GLU A 575 -0.58 8.40 10.08
CA GLU A 575 -1.43 7.29 9.67
C GLU A 575 -2.74 7.79 9.05
N LYS A 576 -3.45 8.71 9.72
CA LYS A 576 -4.68 9.31 9.21
C LYS A 576 -4.47 9.97 7.85
N LYS A 577 -3.41 10.76 7.69
CA LYS A 577 -3.12 11.46 6.45
C LYS A 577 -2.98 10.47 5.28
N ALA A 578 -2.17 9.42 5.45
CA ALA A 578 -1.99 8.41 4.42
C ALA A 578 -3.30 7.68 4.07
N LEU A 579 -4.11 7.35 5.08
CA LEU A 579 -5.41 6.68 4.89
C LEU A 579 -6.40 7.52 4.09
N LEU A 580 -6.48 8.83 4.34
CA LEU A 580 -7.33 9.74 3.55
C LEU A 580 -6.86 9.88 2.10
N ASP A 581 -5.59 9.63 1.83
CA ASP A 581 -5.03 9.49 0.47
C ASP A 581 -5.19 8.07 -0.11
N LEU A 582 -5.90 7.18 0.58
CA LEU A 582 -6.05 5.75 0.28
C LEU A 582 -4.70 5.02 0.11
N CYS A 583 -3.69 5.49 0.82
CA CYS A 583 -2.36 4.90 0.91
C CYS A 583 -2.16 4.23 2.27
N PHE A 584 -1.30 3.23 2.30
CA PHE A 584 -0.86 2.60 3.52
C PHE A 584 0.21 3.49 4.18
N PRO A 585 0.12 3.75 5.50
CA PRO A 585 1.13 4.51 6.22
C PRO A 585 2.52 3.86 6.08
N HIS A 586 3.54 4.70 5.89
CA HIS A 586 4.91 4.27 5.71
C HIS A 586 5.84 5.05 6.64
N PHE A 587 6.50 4.34 7.54
CA PHE A 587 7.46 4.90 8.49
C PHE A 587 8.81 4.23 8.33
N THR A 588 9.87 4.98 8.60
CA THR A 588 11.24 4.46 8.60
C THR A 588 11.97 4.83 9.89
N CYS A 589 12.96 4.04 10.27
CA CYS A 589 13.99 4.42 11.24
C CYS A 589 15.37 4.18 10.62
N LEU A 590 16.42 4.81 11.17
CA LEU A 590 17.78 4.43 10.77
C LEU A 590 18.25 3.25 11.60
N THR A 591 19.04 2.37 11.00
CA THR A 591 19.59 1.16 11.66
C THR A 591 20.41 1.46 12.93
N ASP A 592 20.98 2.65 13.04
CA ASP A 592 21.85 3.10 14.15
C ASP A 592 21.22 4.18 15.05
N ASN A 593 19.91 4.45 14.92
CA ASN A 593 19.19 5.33 15.84
C ASN A 593 17.78 4.81 16.18
N SER A 594 17.07 5.55 17.03
CA SER A 594 15.69 5.24 17.48
C SER A 594 14.64 6.22 16.96
N ASN A 595 15.04 7.14 16.08
CA ASN A 595 14.12 8.13 15.51
C ASN A 595 13.29 7.50 14.39
N VAL A 596 12.01 7.81 14.40
CA VAL A 596 11.04 7.38 13.39
C VAL A 596 10.68 8.56 12.52
N TYR A 597 10.68 8.31 11.21
CA TYR A 597 10.44 9.31 10.18
C TYR A 597 9.19 8.97 9.38
N SER A 598 8.42 10.00 9.04
CA SER A 598 7.29 9.97 8.10
C SER A 598 7.58 10.98 7.00
N ASN A 599 7.74 10.55 5.75
CA ASN A 599 8.15 11.42 4.64
C ASN A 599 9.39 12.29 4.96
N SER A 600 10.43 11.66 5.52
CA SER A 600 11.70 12.30 5.93
C SER A 600 11.61 13.30 7.08
N ILE A 601 10.44 13.46 7.70
CA ILE A 601 10.25 14.30 8.90
C ILE A 601 10.29 13.37 10.13
N SER A 602 11.13 13.69 11.11
CA SER A 602 11.14 12.96 12.39
C SER A 602 9.84 13.23 13.15
N VAL A 603 9.14 12.16 13.53
CA VAL A 603 7.81 12.21 14.17
C VAL A 603 7.77 11.60 15.56
N LEU A 604 8.74 10.75 15.91
CA LEU A 604 8.81 10.07 17.20
C LEU A 604 10.24 9.62 17.48
N ASP A 605 10.69 9.70 18.73
CA ASP A 605 11.86 8.96 19.23
C ASP A 605 11.37 7.78 20.08
N LEU A 606 11.74 6.56 19.69
CA LEU A 606 11.33 5.34 20.39
C LEU A 606 11.97 5.19 21.77
N ASN A 607 13.06 5.92 22.07
CA ASN A 607 13.88 5.72 23.27
C ASN A 607 14.26 4.23 23.48
N ALA A 608 14.46 3.54 22.36
CA ALA A 608 14.72 2.11 22.28
C ALA A 608 16.18 1.87 21.87
N GLU A 609 16.68 0.68 22.18
CA GLU A 609 17.95 0.25 21.62
C GLU A 609 17.82 0.08 20.10
N ASN A 610 18.75 0.68 19.35
CA ASN A 610 18.73 0.64 17.89
C ASN A 610 19.09 -0.76 17.35
N GLY A 611 18.76 -1.00 16.08
CA GLY A 611 18.95 -2.29 15.45
C GLY A 611 20.39 -2.79 15.44
N ILE A 612 21.36 -1.92 15.19
CA ILE A 612 22.79 -2.29 15.19
C ILE A 612 23.24 -2.76 16.57
N LEU A 613 22.90 -2.04 17.64
CA LEU A 613 23.29 -2.43 19.00
C LEU A 613 22.66 -3.77 19.41
N ARG A 614 21.37 -3.97 19.08
CA ARG A 614 20.71 -5.27 19.30
C ARG A 614 21.41 -6.41 18.55
N ALA A 615 21.79 -6.17 17.29
CA ALA A 615 22.49 -7.17 16.50
C ALA A 615 23.88 -7.49 17.06
N LEU A 616 24.62 -6.49 17.55
CA LEU A 616 25.90 -6.69 18.24
C LEU A 616 25.74 -7.58 19.48
N GLN A 617 24.76 -7.29 20.34
CA GLN A 617 24.50 -8.11 21.53
C GLN A 617 24.18 -9.57 21.17
N LYS A 618 23.44 -9.80 20.08
CA LYS A 618 23.13 -11.15 19.60
C LYS A 618 24.36 -11.88 19.04
N ILE A 619 25.31 -11.16 18.47
CA ILE A 619 26.55 -11.74 17.94
C ILE A 619 27.54 -12.06 19.07
N GLU A 620 27.55 -11.25 20.13
CA GLU A 620 28.42 -11.46 21.30
C GLU A 620 27.97 -12.62 22.20
N LYS A 621 26.66 -12.87 22.26
CA LYS A 621 26.03 -13.95 23.04
C LYS A 621 26.09 -15.29 22.31
#